data_AF-A0A6J4U2X8-F1
#
_entry.id   AF-A0A6J4U2X8-F1
#
_cell.length_a   1.000
_cell.length_b   1.000
_cell.length_c   1.000
_cell.angle_alpha   90.00
_cell.angle_beta   90.00
_cell.angle_gamma   90.00
#
_symmetry.space_group_name_H-M   'P 1'
#
loop_
_entity.id
_entity.type
_entity.pdbx_description
1 polymer ?
#
loop_
_entity_poly.entity_id
_entity_poly.type
_entity_poly.pdbx_seq_one_letter_code
_entity_poly.pdbx_strand_id
1 'polypeptide(L)'
;MPALPNVAAVLADHGVRPRACGYAWADLARLAEARRWQIRVEAASRPHGPAVHRAVVWFRPDTSPHRILMTQVARGRGATEEAALAQALAVALARDPNAGVPIGPRAGGGRDQERGNMVG
;
A
#
# COMPACT_ATOMS: atom_id res chain seq x y z
N MET A 1 7.47 16.81 -7.67
CA MET A 1 7.08 15.75 -6.71
C MET A 1 8.34 15.29 -6.01
N PRO A 2 8.42 15.30 -4.67
CA PRO A 2 9.62 14.81 -4.00
C PRO A 2 9.83 13.35 -4.38
N ALA A 3 11.02 13.03 -4.87
CA ALA A 3 11.44 11.65 -5.07
C ALA A 3 11.50 11.01 -3.69
N LEU A 4 10.65 10.02 -3.42
CA LEU A 4 10.77 9.23 -2.19
C LEU A 4 12.16 8.59 -2.19
N PRO A 5 13.04 8.95 -1.23
CA PRO A 5 14.44 8.64 -1.37
C PRO A 5 14.74 7.14 -1.23
N ASN A 6 13.78 6.28 -0.86
CA ASN A 6 14.02 4.85 -0.86
C ASN A 6 12.73 4.00 -0.94
N VAL A 7 12.21 3.77 -2.16
CA VAL A 7 11.08 2.84 -2.40
C VAL A 7 11.38 1.45 -1.82
N ALA A 8 12.63 0.99 -1.94
CA ALA A 8 13.04 -0.33 -1.47
C ALA A 8 13.05 -0.43 0.06
N ALA A 9 13.54 0.58 0.78
CA ALA A 9 13.51 0.56 2.24
C ALA A 9 12.08 0.56 2.77
N VAL A 10 11.22 1.45 2.26
CA VAL A 10 9.82 1.51 2.69
C VAL A 10 9.13 0.16 2.47
N LEU A 11 9.29 -0.45 1.29
CA LEU A 11 8.68 -1.76 1.04
C LEU A 11 9.26 -2.88 1.91
N ALA A 12 10.57 -2.82 2.21
CA ALA A 12 11.24 -3.80 3.05
C ALA A 12 10.75 -3.79 4.51
N ASP A 13 10.47 -2.61 5.09
CA ASP A 13 9.84 -2.46 6.40
C ASP A 13 8.46 -3.15 6.47
N HIS A 14 7.80 -3.28 5.32
CA HIS A 14 6.50 -3.95 5.19
C HIS A 14 6.61 -5.40 4.67
N GLY A 15 7.81 -5.98 4.65
CA GLY A 15 8.03 -7.39 4.29
C GLY A 15 8.09 -7.66 2.79
N VAL A 16 8.13 -6.62 1.94
CA VAL A 16 8.27 -6.76 0.49
C VAL A 16 9.73 -6.49 0.09
N ARG A 17 10.41 -7.53 -0.39
CA ARG A 17 11.82 -7.44 -0.80
C ARG A 17 11.97 -7.40 -2.33
N PRO A 18 12.92 -6.63 -2.86
CA PRO A 18 13.26 -6.69 -4.27
C PRO A 18 13.88 -8.05 -4.62
N ARG A 19 13.54 -8.56 -5.80
CA ARG A 19 14.12 -9.74 -6.46
C ARG A 19 15.06 -9.29 -7.59
N ALA A 20 15.76 -10.25 -8.20
CA ALA A 20 16.71 -9.97 -9.29
C ALA A 20 16.09 -9.19 -10.47
N CYS A 21 14.80 -9.38 -10.74
CA CYS A 21 14.07 -8.71 -11.82
C CYS A 21 13.20 -7.52 -11.34
N GLY A 22 13.36 -7.04 -10.11
CA GLY A 22 12.49 -6.04 -9.51
C GLY A 22 11.54 -6.66 -8.47
N TYR A 23 10.32 -6.17 -8.34
CA TYR A 23 9.37 -6.67 -7.33
C TYR A 23 8.47 -7.76 -7.91
N ALA A 24 8.09 -8.74 -7.11
CA ALA A 24 7.05 -9.67 -7.52
C ALA A 24 5.67 -9.05 -7.34
N TRP A 25 4.86 -9.10 -8.39
CA TRP A 25 3.50 -8.59 -8.38
C TRP A 25 2.66 -9.17 -7.22
N ALA A 26 2.77 -10.47 -6.97
CA ALA A 26 2.04 -11.15 -5.90
C ALA A 26 2.34 -10.56 -4.50
N ASP A 27 3.60 -10.19 -4.23
CA ASP A 27 3.98 -9.60 -2.94
C ASP A 27 3.41 -8.18 -2.79
N LEU A 28 3.43 -7.39 -3.88
CA LEU A 28 2.85 -6.05 -3.94
C LEU A 28 1.31 -6.07 -3.80
N ALA A 29 0.64 -7.01 -4.46
CA ALA A 29 -0.81 -7.19 -4.38
C ALA A 29 -1.23 -7.61 -2.98
N ARG A 30 -0.52 -8.57 -2.36
CA ARG A 30 -0.79 -9.02 -0.99
C ARG A 30 -0.65 -7.87 0.03
N LEU A 31 0.34 -7.00 -0.15
CA LEU A 31 0.52 -5.80 0.67
C LEU A 31 -0.67 -4.84 0.54
N ALA A 32 -1.13 -4.59 -0.69
CA ALA A 32 -2.30 -3.75 -0.94
C ALA A 32 -3.57 -4.34 -0.33
N GLU A 33 -3.81 -5.64 -0.52
CA GLU A 33 -4.96 -6.36 0.03
C GLU A 33 -5.00 -6.32 1.56
N ALA A 34 -3.86 -6.56 2.22
CA ALA A 34 -3.74 -6.50 3.67
C ALA A 34 -4.11 -5.12 4.23
N ARG A 35 -3.87 -4.06 3.45
CA ARG A 35 -4.23 -2.67 3.77
C ARG A 35 -5.62 -2.26 3.26
N ARG A 36 -6.37 -3.19 2.66
CA ARG A 36 -7.66 -2.94 1.98
C ARG A 36 -7.57 -1.84 0.92
N TRP A 37 -6.43 -1.77 0.25
CA TRP A 37 -6.20 -0.88 -0.86
C TRP A 37 -6.57 -1.57 -2.17
N GLN A 38 -7.09 -0.77 -3.09
CA GLN A 38 -7.35 -1.15 -4.46
C GLN A 38 -6.20 -0.60 -5.33
N ILE A 39 -5.82 -1.36 -6.35
CA ILE A 39 -4.70 -1.03 -7.24
C ILE A 39 -5.19 -1.01 -8.69
N ARG A 40 -4.68 -0.07 -9.49
CA ARG A 40 -4.80 -0.09 -10.95
C ARG A 40 -3.51 0.37 -11.56
N VAL A 41 -3.09 -0.39 -12.57
CA VAL A 41 -1.90 -0.10 -13.34
C VAL A 41 -2.32 0.03 -14.80
N GLU A 42 -1.79 1.05 -15.45
CA GLU A 42 -2.09 1.36 -16.83
C GLU A 42 -0.81 1.67 -17.57
N ALA A 43 -0.68 1.13 -18.78
CA ALA A 43 0.35 1.55 -19.71
C ALA A 43 0.02 2.97 -20.18
N ALA A 44 0.93 3.91 -19.95
CA ALA A 44 0.88 5.24 -20.51
C ALA A 44 1.89 5.33 -21.65
N SER A 45 1.43 5.05 -22.87
CA SER A 45 2.26 5.24 -24.06
C SER A 45 2.53 6.73 -24.28
N ARG A 46 3.80 7.09 -24.48
CA ARG A 46 4.16 8.39 -25.05
C ARG A 46 4.34 8.21 -26.56
N PRO A 47 3.84 9.14 -27.40
CA PRO A 47 3.91 9.00 -28.85
C PRO A 47 5.33 8.78 -29.40
N HIS A 48 6.36 9.28 -28.71
CA HIS A 48 7.78 9.14 -29.11
C HIS A 48 8.72 8.82 -27.94
N GLY A 49 8.32 7.95 -27.01
CA GLY A 49 9.16 7.61 -25.86
C GLY A 49 8.98 6.17 -25.38
N PRO A 50 9.87 5.70 -24.49
CA PRO A 50 9.74 4.37 -23.89
C PRO A 50 8.38 4.24 -23.21
N ALA A 51 7.81 3.03 -23.28
CA ALA A 51 6.60 2.70 -22.56
C ALA A 51 6.81 2.98 -21.07
N VAL A 52 5.88 3.72 -20.47
CA VAL A 52 5.89 3.99 -19.04
C VAL A 52 4.59 3.51 -18.44
N HIS A 53 4.67 2.81 -17.32
CA HIS A 53 3.50 2.36 -16.59
C HIS A 53 3.17 3.38 -15.51
N ARG A 54 1.88 3.58 -15.28
CA ARG A 54 1.34 4.40 -14.19
C ARG A 54 0.54 3.49 -13.29
N ALA A 55 0.82 3.56 -11.99
CA ALA A 55 0.02 2.88 -10.99
C ALA A 55 -0.69 3.90 -10.10
N VAL A 56 -1.91 3.58 -9.72
CA VAL A 56 -2.71 4.36 -8.78
C VAL A 56 -3.22 3.42 -7.69
N VAL A 57 -3.10 3.86 -6.44
CA VAL A 57 -3.56 3.13 -5.25
C VAL A 57 -4.66 3.97 -4.59
N TRP A 58 -5.78 3.33 -4.25
CA TRP A 58 -6.92 3.98 -3.60
C TRP A 58 -7.37 3.19 -2.38
N PHE A 59 -7.87 3.88 -1.35
CA PHE A 59 -8.48 3.25 -0.20
C PHE A 59 -9.91 2.81 -0.53
N ARG A 60 -10.29 1.58 -0.12
CA ARG A 60 -11.68 1.12 -0.20
C ARG A 60 -12.26 1.01 1.22
N PRO A 61 -13.14 1.94 1.65
CA PRO A 61 -13.86 1.77 2.90
C PRO A 61 -14.84 0.58 2.79
N ASP A 62 -14.87 -0.25 3.83
CA ASP A 62 -15.76 -1.44 3.93
C ASP A 62 -17.25 -1.06 3.98
N THR A 63 -17.54 0.17 4.35
CA THR A 63 -18.88 0.64 4.72
C THR A 63 -19.39 1.67 3.72
N SER A 64 -19.74 1.23 2.51
CA SER A 64 -20.96 1.68 1.78
C SER A 64 -20.88 1.33 0.28
N PRO A 65 -21.91 0.67 -0.29
CA PRO A 65 -22.01 0.42 -1.73
C PRO A 65 -22.38 1.68 -2.54
N HIS A 66 -22.80 2.76 -1.86
CA HIS A 66 -22.98 4.07 -2.46
C HIS A 66 -21.70 4.88 -2.19
N ARG A 67 -20.94 5.21 -3.25
CA ARG A 67 -20.36 6.53 -3.59
C ARG A 67 -19.98 7.39 -2.33
N ILE A 68 -18.81 7.99 -2.10
CA ILE A 68 -18.11 9.00 -2.92
C ILE A 68 -16.77 9.44 -2.24
N LEU A 69 -15.92 8.56 -1.71
CA LEU A 69 -14.54 9.00 -1.38
C LEU A 69 -13.54 7.88 -1.68
N MET A 70 -13.35 7.62 -2.97
CA MET A 70 -12.09 7.04 -3.43
C MET A 70 -11.02 8.10 -3.24
N THR A 71 -10.50 8.23 -2.01
CA THR A 71 -9.37 9.11 -1.75
C THR A 71 -8.16 8.47 -2.40
N GLN A 72 -7.72 9.06 -3.51
CA GLN A 72 -6.53 8.60 -4.19
C GLN A 72 -5.34 8.75 -3.24
N VAL A 73 -4.82 7.62 -2.77
CA VAL A 73 -3.79 7.60 -1.74
C VAL A 73 -2.44 7.98 -2.36
N ALA A 74 -2.16 7.40 -3.54
CA ALA A 74 -0.86 7.54 -4.18
C ALA A 74 -0.88 7.28 -5.68
N ARG A 75 0.16 7.78 -6.34
CA ARG A 75 0.50 7.48 -7.74
C ARG A 75 1.97 7.08 -7.83
N GLY A 76 2.27 6.14 -8.71
CA GLY A 76 3.61 5.72 -9.05
C GLY A 76 3.80 5.62 -10.56
N ARG A 77 5.05 5.68 -10.99
CA ARG A 77 5.49 5.52 -12.38
C ARG A 77 6.71 4.62 -12.44
N GLY A 78 6.77 3.78 -13.46
CA GLY A 78 7.87 2.84 -13.65
C GLY A 78 8.04 2.45 -15.10
N ALA A 79 9.20 1.91 -15.42
CA ALA A 79 9.45 1.27 -16.71
C ALA A 79 8.68 -0.05 -16.87
N THR A 80 8.28 -0.66 -15.74
CA THR A 80 7.42 -1.85 -15.69
C THR A 80 6.21 -1.62 -14.80
N GLU A 81 5.21 -2.49 -14.90
CA GLU A 81 4.00 -2.47 -14.07
C GLU A 81 4.34 -2.59 -12.58
N GLU A 82 5.25 -3.49 -12.23
CA GLU A 82 5.70 -3.75 -10.86
C GLU A 82 6.46 -2.55 -10.30
N ALA A 83 7.32 -1.92 -11.10
CA ALA A 83 8.05 -0.72 -10.68
C ALA A 83 7.10 0.45 -10.42
N ALA A 84 6.09 0.63 -11.29
CA ALA A 84 5.07 1.66 -11.09
C ALA A 84 4.25 1.40 -9.81
N LEU A 85 3.84 0.15 -9.60
CA LEU A 85 3.06 -0.26 -8.43
C LEU A 85 3.88 -0.13 -7.13
N ALA A 86 5.13 -0.59 -7.12
CA ALA A 86 6.04 -0.46 -6.00
C ALA A 86 6.21 1.00 -5.57
N GLN A 87 6.40 1.90 -6.53
CA GLN A 87 6.48 3.34 -6.23
C GLN A 87 5.16 3.87 -5.67
N ALA A 88 4.01 3.50 -6.24
CA ALA A 88 2.71 3.95 -5.75
C ALA A 88 2.44 3.47 -4.32
N LEU A 89 2.78 2.21 -4.01
CA LEU A 89 2.63 1.66 -2.66
C LEU A 89 3.58 2.31 -1.66
N ALA A 90 4.84 2.56 -2.03
CA ALA A 90 5.77 3.27 -1.15
C ALA A 90 5.29 4.69 -0.83
N VAL A 91 4.74 5.42 -1.82
CA VAL A 91 4.11 6.73 -1.59
C VAL A 91 2.89 6.61 -0.66
N ALA A 92 2.07 5.57 -0.85
CA ALA A 92 0.89 5.34 -0.03
C ALA A 92 1.27 5.09 1.43
N LEU A 93 2.25 4.22 1.66
CA LEU A 93 2.77 3.90 2.99
C LEU A 93 3.41 5.12 3.67
N ALA A 94 4.20 5.90 2.95
CA ALA A 94 4.81 7.11 3.50
C ALA A 94 3.78 8.19 3.90
N ARG A 95 2.56 8.13 3.35
CA ARG A 95 1.47 9.08 3.63
C ARG A 95 0.41 8.53 4.58
N ASP A 96 0.43 7.23 4.84
CA ASP A 96 -0.54 6.58 5.72
C ASP A 96 -0.08 6.79 7.17
N PRO A 97 -0.81 7.56 8.00
CA PRO A 97 -0.46 7.73 9.41
C PRO A 97 -0.54 6.42 10.21
N ASN A 98 -1.19 5.38 9.65
CA ASN A 98 -1.26 4.03 10.20
C ASN A 98 -0.18 3.08 9.64
N ALA A 99 0.78 3.58 8.85
CA ALA A 99 1.85 2.75 8.29
C ALA A 99 2.74 2.14 9.37
N GLY A 100 2.91 2.79 10.52
CA GLY A 100 3.68 2.26 11.65
C GLY A 100 3.10 1.00 12.31
N VAL A 101 1.87 0.58 11.97
CA VAL A 101 1.30 -0.67 12.47
C VAL A 101 1.78 -1.83 11.58
N PRO A 102 2.60 -2.77 12.09
CA PRO A 102 3.02 -3.93 11.31
C PRO A 102 1.81 -4.76 10.90
N ILE A 103 1.86 -5.33 9.69
CA ILE A 103 0.87 -6.30 9.19
C ILE A 103 1.16 -7.65 9.86
N GLY A 104 1.11 -7.68 11.19
CA GLY A 104 1.10 -8.91 11.96
C GLY A 104 -0.27 -9.57 11.87
N PRO A 105 -0.39 -10.89 12.15
CA PRO A 105 -1.69 -11.51 12.31
C PRO A 105 -2.46 -10.68 13.34
N ARG A 106 -3.61 -10.16 12.92
CA ARG A 106 -4.54 -9.42 13.77
C ARG A 106 -4.85 -10.33 14.95
N ALA A 107 -4.21 -10.10 16.09
CA ALA A 107 -4.48 -10.82 17.31
C ALA A 107 -5.97 -10.60 17.59
N GLY A 108 -6.74 -11.67 17.42
CA GLY A 108 -8.14 -11.69 17.78
C GLY A 108 -8.26 -11.56 19.29
N GLY A 109 -9.34 -10.90 19.71
CA GLY A 109 -9.98 -11.18 20.99
C GLY A 109 -9.36 -10.50 22.21
N GLY A 110 -10.17 -9.67 22.86
CA GLY A 110 -9.86 -9.16 24.19
C GLY A 110 -10.51 -7.82 24.52
N ARG A 111 -11.77 -7.59 24.11
CA ARG A 111 -12.67 -6.89 25.05
C ARG A 111 -12.99 -7.92 26.14
N ASP A 112 -13.25 -7.42 27.34
CA ASP A 112 -13.63 -8.16 28.56
C ASP A 112 -12.44 -8.68 29.38
N GLN A 113 -11.96 -7.87 30.36
CA GLN A 113 -12.03 -8.24 31.78
C GLN A 113 -11.78 -7.01 32.70
N GLU A 114 -12.88 -6.50 33.26
CA GLU A 114 -13.07 -6.05 34.66
C GLU A 114 -12.02 -5.10 35.28
N ARG A 115 -12.29 -3.80 35.47
CA ARG A 115 -13.04 -3.25 36.62
C ARG A 115 -13.07 -4.16 37.85
N GLY A 116 -12.06 -4.04 38.71
CA GLY A 116 -12.03 -4.68 40.03
C GLY A 116 -11.23 -3.86 41.04
N ASN A 117 -11.77 -2.70 41.40
CA ASN A 117 -11.34 -1.90 42.54
C ASN A 117 -12.02 -2.43 43.82
N MET A 118 -11.27 -2.99 44.77
CA MET A 118 -11.60 -3.16 46.20
C MET A 118 -10.32 -3.74 46.85
N VAL A 119 -9.54 -3.00 47.65
CA VAL A 119 -9.75 -2.66 49.08
C VAL A 119 -10.18 -3.88 49.89
N GLY A 120 -9.25 -4.35 50.72
CA GLY A 120 -9.41 -5.38 51.75
C GLY A 120 -8.08 -5.58 52.45
#